data_AF-A0A8C7XY69-F1
#
_entry.id   AF-A0A8C7XY69-F1
#
_cell.length_a   1.000
_cell.length_b   1.000
_cell.length_c   1.000
_cell.angle_alpha   90.00
_cell.angle_beta   90.00
_cell.angle_gamma   90.00
#
_symmetry.space_group_name_H-M   'P 1'
#
loop_
_entity.id
_entity.type
_entity.pdbx_description
1 polymer ?
#
loop_
_entity_poly.entity_id
_entity_poly.type
_entity_poly.pdbx_seq_one_letter_code
_entity_poly.pdbx_strand_id
1 'polypeptide(L)' 'LFSKIDVNGPSAHPLWKWLKEQPHGRGLFGNSIKWNFTKFLINKEGQVVKRYGPMDDPSVRTKSLLVINIESL' A
#
# COMPACT_ATOMS: atom_id res chain seq x y z
N LEU A 1 -16.06 8.58 -12.14
CA LEU A 1 -16.00 8.65 -10.66
C LEU A 1 -15.42 7.32 -10.18
N PHE A 2 -14.42 7.32 -9.30
CA PHE A 2 -13.82 6.07 -8.79
C PHE A 2 -14.69 5.52 -7.63
N SER A 3 -14.90 4.20 -7.59
CA SER A 3 -15.64 3.55 -6.50
C SER A 3 -14.75 3.33 -5.27
N LYS A 4 -15.31 3.52 -4.07
CA LYS A 4 -14.65 3.13 -2.82
C LYS A 4 -14.50 1.61 -2.79
N ILE A 5 -13.32 1.12 -2.42
CA ILE A 5 -13.01 -0.32 -2.35
C ILE A 5 -12.51 -0.69 -0.95
N ASP A 6 -12.84 -1.90 -0.52
CA ASP A 6 -12.37 -2.42 0.77
C ASP A 6 -10.88 -2.75 0.72
N VAL A 7 -10.15 -2.27 1.71
CA VAL A 7 -8.70 -2.47 1.85
C VAL A 7 -8.38 -3.65 2.79
N ASN A 8 -9.22 -3.87 3.80
CA ASN A 8 -9.04 -4.90 4.83
C ASN A 8 -10.22 -5.87 4.88
N GLY A 9 -10.03 -6.98 5.60
CA GLY A 9 -11.06 -8.00 5.79
C GLY A 9 -11.25 -8.96 4.61
N PRO A 10 -12.26 -9.85 4.70
CA PRO A 10 -12.50 -10.89 3.69
C PRO A 10 -12.86 -10.34 2.31
N SER A 11 -13.58 -9.21 2.28
CA SER A 11 -14.02 -8.54 1.05
C SER A 11 -12.95 -7.61 0.44
N ALA A 12 -11.75 -7.54 1.04
CA ALA A 12 -10.69 -6.68 0.52
C ALA A 12 -10.41 -6.97 -0.96
N HIS A 13 -10.24 -5.90 -1.73
CA HIS A 13 -9.94 -5.99 -3.16
C HIS A 13 -8.67 -6.84 -3.37
N PRO A 14 -8.62 -7.72 -4.39
CA PRO A 14 -7.50 -8.63 -4.61
C PRO A 14 -6.13 -7.94 -4.64
N LEU A 15 -6.06 -6.74 -5.23
CA LEU A 15 -4.85 -5.91 -5.24
C LEU A 15 -4.33 -5.63 -3.82
N TRP A 16 -5.20 -5.28 -2.88
CA TRP A 16 -4.79 -4.98 -1.49
C TRP A 16 -4.36 -6.23 -0.73
N LYS A 17 -5.01 -7.37 -0.98
CA LYS A 17 -4.58 -8.66 -0.44
C LYS A 17 -3.16 -8.98 -0.92
N TRP A 18 -2.95 -8.93 -2.24
CA TRP A 18 -1.67 -9.19 -2.87
C TRP A 18 -0.55 -8.27 -2.36
N LEU A 19 -0.81 -6.95 -2.27
CA LEU A 19 0.16 -5.98 -1.76
C LEU A 19 0.59 -6.27 -0.33
N LYS A 20 -0.36 -6.60 0.55
CA LYS A 20 -0.11 -6.92 1.96
C LYS A 20 0.62 -8.24 2.17
N GLU A 21 0.51 -9.18 1.23
CA GLU A 21 1.15 -10.49 1.28
C GLU A 21 2.61 -10.47 0.82
N GLN A 22 3.01 -9.47 0.02
CA GLN A 22 4.37 -9.34 -0.48
C GLN A 22 5.40 -9.25 0.65
N PRO A 23 6.65 -9.74 0.45
CA PRO A 23 7.69 -9.72 1.48
C PRO A 23 7.93 -8.34 2.10
N HIS A 24 7.95 -7.28 1.28
CA HIS A 24 8.14 -5.89 1.71
C HIS A 24 6.82 -5.11 1.90
N GLY A 25 5.67 -5.78 1.78
CA GLY A 25 4.34 -5.19 1.93
C GLY A 25 3.74 -5.34 3.33
N ARG A 26 4.36 -6.15 4.19
CA ARG A 26 3.89 -6.37 5.56
C ARG A 26 4.18 -5.17 6.44
N GLY A 27 3.25 -4.86 7.34
CA GLY A 27 3.47 -3.86 8.38
C GLY A 27 4.19 -4.47 9.57
N LEU A 28 4.78 -3.62 10.41
CA LEU A 28 5.49 -4.04 11.63
C LEU A 28 4.59 -4.82 12.61
N PHE A 29 3.29 -4.54 12.61
CA PHE A 29 2.31 -5.13 13.52
C PHE A 29 1.21 -5.90 12.75
N GLY A 30 1.65 -6.73 11.79
CA GLY A 30 0.79 -7.54 10.94
C GLY A 30 0.48 -6.91 9.58
N ASN A 31 -0.32 -7.63 8.79
CA ASN A 31 -0.52 -7.29 7.37
C ASN A 31 -1.56 -6.18 7.16
N SER A 32 -2.51 -6.00 8.07
CA SER A 32 -3.60 -5.02 7.93
C SER A 32 -3.10 -3.58 7.75
N ILE A 33 -3.85 -2.81 6.98
CA ILE A 33 -3.61 -1.38 6.79
C ILE A 33 -4.38 -0.63 7.87
N LYS A 34 -3.67 -0.12 8.87
CA LYS A 34 -4.28 0.50 10.07
C LYS A 34 -4.62 1.98 9.89
N TRP A 35 -3.96 2.66 8.95
CA TRP A 35 -4.07 4.11 8.77
C TRP A 35 -4.28 4.47 7.30
N ASN A 36 -5.04 5.54 7.08
CA ASN A 36 -5.10 6.23 5.80
C ASN A 36 -3.69 6.69 5.37
N PHE A 37 -3.49 6.93 4.07
CA PHE A 37 -2.21 7.35 3.48
C PHE A 37 -1.05 6.34 3.58
N THR A 38 -1.36 5.05 3.81
CA THR A 38 -0.38 3.98 3.59
C THR A 38 -0.07 3.88 2.11
N LYS A 39 1.21 3.83 1.76
CA LYS A 39 1.68 3.79 0.37
C LYS A 39 2.49 2.53 0.13
N PHE A 40 2.39 1.98 -1.07
CA PHE A 40 3.26 0.90 -1.53
C PHE A 40 4.11 1.41 -2.68
N LEU A 41 5.35 0.96 -2.67
CA LEU A 41 6.34 1.27 -3.66
C LEU A 41 6.56 0.03 -4.51
N ILE A 42 6.33 0.15 -5.81
CA ILE A 42 6.41 -0.96 -6.76
C ILE A 42 7.45 -0.63 -7.83
N ASN A 43 8.41 -1.53 -8.06
CA ASN A 43 9.42 -1.39 -9.12
C ASN A 43 8.85 -1.66 -10.52
N LYS A 44 9.67 -1.46 -11.55
CA LYS A 44 9.25 -1.62 -12.96
C LYS A 44 8.92 -3.08 -13.30
N GLU A 45 9.46 -4.00 -12.51
CA GLU A 45 9.26 -5.44 -12.60
C GLU A 45 7.97 -5.88 -11.88
N GLY A 46 7.21 -4.94 -11.30
CA GLY A 46 5.94 -5.21 -10.64
C GLY A 46 6.07 -5.76 -9.21
N GLN A 47 7.23 -5.63 -8.58
CA GLN A 47 7.51 -6.13 -7.23
C GLN A 47 7.35 -5.02 -6.19
N VAL A 48 6.73 -5.34 -5.04
CA VAL A 48 6.67 -4.43 -3.90
C VAL A 48 8.04 -4.34 -3.26
N VAL A 49 8.64 -3.16 -3.31
CA VAL A 49 9.96 -2.89 -2.73
C VAL A 49 9.87 -2.29 -1.32
N LYS A 50 8.79 -1.57 -1.02
CA LYS A 50 8.59 -0.95 0.30
C LYS A 50 7.14 -0.59 0.57
N ARG A 51 6.73 -0.67 1.83
CA ARG A 51 5.51 -0.07 2.38
C ARG A 51 5.86 1.14 3.23
N TYR A 52 5.16 2.24 3.02
CA TYR A 52 5.30 3.46 3.80
C TYR A 52 4.05 3.71 4.64
N GLY A 53 4.25 4.05 5.91
CA GLY A 53 3.22 4.53 6.82
C GLY A 53 2.95 6.03 6.64
N PRO A 54 1.95 6.56 7.37
CA PRO A 54 1.55 7.96 7.29
C PRO A 54 2.61 8.94 7.82
N MET A 55 3.51 8.48 8.70
CA MET A 55 4.58 9.30 9.30
C MET A 55 5.89 9.23 8.52
N ASP A 56 5.97 8.44 7.44
CA ASP A 56 7.16 8.39 6.61
C ASP A 56 7.31 9.69 5.80
N ASP A 57 8.56 10.15 5.67
CA ASP A 57 8.88 11.42 5.03
C ASP A 57 8.36 11.46 3.57
N PRO A 58 7.48 12.44 3.22
CA PRO A 58 6.97 12.60 1.87
C PRO A 58 8.04 13.03 0.85
N SER A 59 9.22 13.48 1.32
CA SER A 59 10.36 13.85 0.46
C SER A 59 10.96 12.66 -0.29
N VAL A 60 10.63 11.41 0.10
CA VAL A 60 11.01 10.18 -0.59
C VAL A 60 10.29 10.11 -1.95
N ARG A 61 10.79 10.90 -2.91
CA ARG A 61 10.36 10.90 -4.30
C ARG A 61 11.17 9.89 -5.08
N THR A 62 10.57 8.78 -5.44
CA THR A 62 11.22 7.84 -6.35
C THR A 62 10.67 8.04 -7.77
N LYS A 63 11.52 8.57 -8.66
CA LYS A 63 11.21 9.02 -10.03
C LYS A 63 10.69 7.93 -11.00
N SER A 64 10.42 6.71 -10.55
CA SER A 64 10.05 5.58 -11.42
C SER A 64 9.07 4.59 -10.80
N LEU A 65 8.39 4.96 -9.72
CA LEU A 65 7.62 4.02 -8.92
C LEU A 65 6.16 4.47 -8.78
N LEU A 66 5.23 3.52 -8.89
CA LEU A 66 3.80 3.77 -8.74
C LEU A 66 3.45 3.80 -7.25
N VAL A 67 2.79 4.88 -6.82
CA VAL A 67 2.34 5.07 -5.44
C VAL A 67 0.83 4.89 -5.39
N ILE A 68 0.37 3.85 -4.71
CA ILE A 68 -1.07 3.67 -4.46
C ILE A 68 -1.41 4.35 -3.13
N ASN A 69 -2.28 5.36 -3.18
CA ASN A 69 -2.76 6.08 -2.01
C ASN A 69 -4.09 5.50 -1.50
N ILE A 70 -4.30 5.55 -0.19
CA ILE A 70 -5.55 5.16 0.47
C ILE A 70 -6.12 6.41 1.12
N GLU A 71 -7.12 7.00 0.47
CA GLU A 71 -7.70 8.28 0.90
C GLU A 71 -8.93 8.14 1.82
N SER A 72 -9.37 6.92 2.10
CA SER A 72 -10.45 6.65 3.06
C SER A 72 -10.51 5.16 3.36
N LEU A 73 -10.38 4.79 4.64
CA LEU A 73 -10.99 3.57 5.21
C LEU A 73 -12.50 3.62 5.04
#